data_AF-A0AAX3X1E5-F1
#
_entry.id   AF-A0AAX3X1E5-F1
#
_cell.length_a   1.000
_cell.length_b   1.000
_cell.length_c   1.000
_cell.angle_alpha   90.00
_cell.angle_beta   90.00
_cell.angle_gamma   90.00
#
_symmetry.space_group_name_H-M   'P 1'
#
loop_
_entity.id
_entity.type
_entity.pdbx_description
1 polymer ?
#
loop_
_entity_poly.entity_id
_entity_poly.type
_entity_poly.pdbx_seq_one_letter_code
_entity_poly.pdbx_strand_id
1 'polypeptide(L)'
;MRLSTILNFCILVFFTLLFVNDFFPDTTLAAVLSKKIILLILVILVIVQITMDKGQYKKLSKKAYVSVTLYTVGLWIVLTLLGGKSQFGLSFDSPIFYIIVLLLGLDLLRIYRQSKLEQKQ
;
A
#
# COMPACT_ATOMS: atom_id res chain seq x y z
N MET A 1 -2.70 13.32 -20.71
CA MET A 1 -2.87 12.26 -19.68
C MET A 1 -4.35 12.13 -19.34
N ARG A 2 -4.88 10.91 -19.16
CA ARG A 2 -6.25 10.74 -18.62
C ARG A 2 -6.27 11.17 -17.16
N LEU A 3 -7.29 11.93 -16.74
CA LEU A 3 -7.42 12.44 -15.37
C LEU A 3 -7.33 11.32 -14.32
N SER A 4 -7.90 10.14 -14.61
CA SER A 4 -7.81 8.95 -13.77
C SER A 4 -6.37 8.44 -13.56
N THR A 5 -5.48 8.60 -14.55
CA THR A 5 -4.07 8.22 -14.41
C THR A 5 -3.34 9.16 -13.46
N ILE A 6 -3.66 10.45 -13.51
CA ILE A 6 -3.09 11.46 -12.61
C ILE A 6 -3.56 11.20 -11.17
N LEU A 7 -4.85 10.93 -10.97
CA LEU A 7 -5.38 10.56 -9.65
C LEU A 7 -4.72 9.29 -9.10
N ASN A 8 -4.58 8.23 -9.90
CA ASN A 8 -3.91 7.00 -9.46
C ASN A 8 -2.45 7.26 -9.06
N PHE A 9 -1.74 8.11 -9.81
CA PHE A 9 -0.38 8.50 -9.47
C PHE A 9 -0.33 9.29 -8.16
N CYS A 10 -1.23 10.28 -7.98
CA CYS A 10 -1.35 11.03 -6.73
C CYS A 10 -1.66 10.12 -5.54
N ILE A 11 -2.61 9.18 -5.67
CA ILE A 11 -2.94 8.21 -4.63
C ILE A 11 -1.70 7.40 -4.23
N LEU A 12 -0.93 6.94 -5.21
CA LEU A 12 0.28 6.17 -4.94
C LEU A 12 1.33 7.01 -4.18
N VAL A 13 1.53 8.27 -4.59
CA VAL A 13 2.44 9.20 -3.90
C VAL A 13 1.98 9.47 -2.46
N PHE A 14 0.70 9.80 -2.23
CA PHE A 14 0.18 10.05 -0.89
C PHE A 14 0.20 8.79 -0.01
N PHE A 15 0.00 7.62 -0.61
CA PHE A 15 0.15 6.34 0.08
C PHE A 15 1.60 6.10 0.52
N THR A 16 2.58 6.33 -0.35
CA THR A 16 4.00 6.27 0.01
C THR A 16 4.34 7.26 1.12
N LEU A 17 3.87 8.50 0.99
CA LEU A 17 4.10 9.55 1.99
C LEU A 17 3.53 9.16 3.34
N LEU A 18 2.35 8.52 3.38
CA LEU A 18 1.75 8.05 4.62
C LEU A 18 2.63 7.01 5.30
N PHE A 19 3.20 6.07 4.55
CA PHE A 19 4.14 5.07 5.07
C PHE A 19 5.43 5.73 5.56
N VAL A 20 6.02 6.65 4.79
CA VAL A 20 7.24 7.36 5.21
C VAL A 20 6.99 8.13 6.51
N ASN A 21 5.85 8.82 6.63
CA ASN A 21 5.47 9.57 7.83
C ASN A 21 5.27 8.63 9.05
N ASP A 22 4.74 7.43 8.82
CA ASP A 22 4.55 6.43 9.88
C ASP A 22 5.85 5.82 10.39
N PHE A 23 6.82 5.60 9.49
CA PHE A 23 8.11 5.00 9.81
C PHE A 23 9.14 6.02 10.32
N PHE A 24 8.98 7.29 9.93
CA PHE A 24 9.90 8.38 10.26
C PHE A 24 9.15 9.60 10.83
N PRO A 25 8.53 9.48 12.02
CA PRO A 25 7.71 10.53 12.63
C PRO A 25 8.50 11.80 13.01
N ASP A 26 9.82 11.69 13.20
CA ASP A 26 10.69 12.80 13.63
C ASP A 26 11.35 13.54 12.46
N THR A 27 10.87 13.35 11.23
CA THR A 27 11.40 14.05 10.05
C THR A 27 10.75 15.41 9.85
N THR A 28 11.47 16.34 9.18
CA THR A 28 10.91 17.64 8.76
C THR A 28 9.64 17.50 7.94
N LEU A 29 9.51 16.39 7.20
CA LEU A 29 8.33 16.05 6.43
C LEU A 29 7.11 15.77 7.32
N ALA A 30 7.31 15.04 8.43
CA ALA A 30 6.26 14.76 9.41
C ALA A 30 5.88 16.01 10.23
N ALA A 31 6.81 16.94 10.41
CA ALA A 31 6.53 18.24 11.03
C ALA A 31 5.66 19.15 10.15
N VAL A 32 5.87 19.15 8.83
CA VAL A 32 5.09 19.98 7.88
C VAL A 32 3.75 19.31 7.51
N LEU A 33 3.76 18.00 7.29
CA LEU A 33 2.60 17.22 6.86
C LEU A 33 2.30 16.14 7.88
N SER A 34 1.37 16.45 8.78
CA SER A 34 0.88 15.49 9.76
C SER A 34 0.24 14.28 9.09
N LYS A 35 0.50 13.09 9.61
CA LYS A 35 -0.13 11.83 9.22
C LYS A 35 -1.65 11.94 9.01
N LYS A 36 -2.35 12.68 9.88
CA LYS A 36 -3.82 12.88 9.80
C LYS A 36 -4.22 13.61 8.52
N ILE A 37 -3.46 14.62 8.12
CA ILE A 37 -3.70 15.43 6.92
C ILE A 37 -3.44 14.59 5.67
N ILE A 38 -2.34 13.84 5.64
CA ILE A 38 -2.01 12.92 4.54
C ILE A 38 -3.13 11.88 4.37
N LEU A 39 -3.59 11.27 5.47
CA LEU A 39 -4.68 10.30 5.46
C LEU A 39 -5.98 10.93 4.92
N LEU A 40 -6.33 12.13 5.38
CA LEU A 40 -7.53 12.84 4.93
C LEU A 40 -7.47 13.12 3.41
N ILE A 41 -6.34 13.60 2.91
CA ILE A 41 -6.13 13.83 1.47
C ILE A 41 -6.26 12.52 0.69
N LEU A 42 -5.64 11.44 1.18
CA LEU A 42 -5.70 10.12 0.55
C LEU A 42 -7.15 9.62 0.44
N VAL A 43 -7.93 9.73 1.53
CA VAL A 43 -9.35 9.34 1.54
C VAL A 43 -10.16 10.17 0.54
N ILE A 44 -9.96 11.49 0.49
CA ILE A 44 -10.63 12.36 -0.47
C ILE A 44 -10.28 11.95 -1.91
N LEU A 45 -9.00 11.70 -2.21
CA LEU A 45 -8.56 11.26 -3.54
C LEU A 45 -9.20 9.93 -3.95
N VAL A 46 -9.29 8.96 -3.02
CA VAL A 46 -9.94 7.67 -3.29
C VAL A 46 -11.43 7.86 -3.54
N ILE A 47 -12.12 8.68 -2.74
CA ILE A 47 -13.55 8.98 -2.95
C ILE A 47 -13.77 9.62 -4.32
N VAL A 48 -12.98 10.64 -4.67
CA VAL A 48 -13.05 11.31 -5.98
C VAL A 48 -12.82 10.31 -7.11
N GLN A 49 -11.82 9.45 -6.99
CA GLN A 49 -11.54 8.40 -7.98
C GLN A 49 -12.75 7.47 -8.17
N ILE A 50 -13.36 7.02 -7.08
CA ILE A 50 -14.56 6.15 -7.12
C ILE A 50 -15.74 6.87 -7.78
N THR A 51 -16.01 8.13 -7.41
CA THR A 51 -17.11 8.92 -7.97
C THR A 51 -16.90 9.19 -9.47
N MET A 52 -15.65 9.41 -9.89
CA MET A 52 -15.28 9.64 -11.29
C MET A 52 -15.40 8.37 -12.15
N ASP A 53 -15.19 7.18 -11.59
CA ASP A 53 -15.22 5.92 -12.34
C ASP A 53 -16.65 5.43 -12.66
N LYS A 54 -17.70 6.21 -12.33
CA LYS A 54 -19.13 5.97 -12.67
C LYS A 54 -19.57 4.50 -12.58
N GLY A 55 -19.14 3.79 -11.54
CA GLY A 55 -19.54 2.40 -11.29
C GLY A 55 -18.87 1.34 -12.17
N GLN A 56 -17.89 1.68 -13.02
CA GLN A 56 -16.98 0.69 -13.61
C GLN A 56 -15.91 0.31 -12.59
N TYR A 57 -16.30 -0.42 -11.54
CA TYR A 57 -15.35 -1.11 -10.69
C TYR A 57 -14.66 -2.19 -11.52
N LYS A 58 -13.58 -1.83 -12.22
CA LYS A 58 -12.70 -2.81 -12.82
C LYS A 58 -12.05 -3.57 -11.69
N LYS A 59 -12.46 -4.83 -11.50
CA LYS A 59 -11.74 -5.76 -10.63
C LYS A 59 -10.25 -5.63 -10.92
N LEU A 60 -9.48 -5.36 -9.87
CA LEU A 60 -8.04 -5.27 -9.99
C LEU A 60 -7.55 -6.62 -10.57
N SER A 61 -6.88 -6.56 -11.73
CA SER A 61 -6.34 -7.77 -12.35
C SER A 61 -5.42 -8.47 -11.34
N LYS A 62 -5.40 -9.81 -11.34
CA LYS A 62 -4.49 -10.59 -10.47
C LYS A 62 -3.05 -10.08 -10.56
N LYS A 63 -2.59 -9.70 -11.76
CA LYS A 63 -1.26 -9.10 -11.98
C LYS A 63 -1.09 -7.77 -11.23
N ALA A 64 -2.07 -6.88 -11.33
CA ALA A 64 -2.04 -5.58 -10.67
C ALA A 64 -2.13 -5.72 -9.13
N TYR A 65 -2.92 -6.66 -8.62
CA TYR A 65 -2.95 -6.99 -7.20
C TYR A 65 -1.59 -7.44 -6.69
N VAL A 66 -0.96 -8.42 -7.37
CA VAL A 66 0.38 -8.90 -7.02
C VAL A 66 1.41 -7.77 -7.09
N SER A 67 1.38 -6.91 -8.12
CA SER A 67 2.26 -5.74 -8.23
C SER A 67 2.11 -4.77 -7.07
N VAL A 68 0.87 -4.43 -6.66
CA VAL A 68 0.61 -3.52 -5.55
C VAL A 68 1.02 -4.14 -4.21
N THR A 69 0.75 -5.44 -4.01
CA THR A 69 1.18 -6.15 -2.80
C THR A 69 2.70 -6.19 -2.69
N LEU A 70 3.40 -6.55 -3.78
CA LEU A 70 4.87 -6.54 -3.81
C LEU A 70 5.43 -5.15 -3.58
N TYR A 71 4.82 -4.12 -4.16
CA TYR A 71 5.19 -2.73 -3.92
C TYR A 71 5.06 -2.37 -2.44
N THR A 72 3.92 -2.66 -1.80
CA THR A 72 3.69 -2.35 -0.39
C THR A 72 4.65 -3.10 0.53
N VAL A 73 4.87 -4.39 0.28
CA VAL A 73 5.82 -5.21 1.06
C VAL A 73 7.26 -4.73 0.85
N GLY A 74 7.64 -4.43 -0.39
CA GLY A 74 8.97 -3.90 -0.70
C GLY A 74 9.20 -2.54 -0.04
N LEU A 75 8.22 -1.65 -0.10
CA LEU A 75 8.26 -0.34 0.54
C LEU A 75 8.43 -0.48 2.05
N TRP A 76 7.68 -1.39 2.67
CA TRP A 76 7.85 -1.71 4.08
C TRP A 76 9.27 -2.18 4.40
N ILE A 77 9.80 -3.18 3.69
CA ILE A 77 11.17 -3.70 3.91
C ILE A 77 12.20 -2.57 3.76
N VAL A 78 12.11 -1.77 2.70
CA VAL A 78 13.04 -0.66 2.46
C VAL A 78 12.98 0.37 3.58
N LEU A 79 11.79 0.79 4.02
CA LEU A 79 11.65 1.75 5.11
C LEU A 79 12.21 1.21 6.43
N THR A 80 11.99 -0.08 6.72
CA THR A 80 12.56 -0.68 7.94
C THR A 80 14.09 -0.81 7.85
N LEU A 81 14.64 -1.18 6.69
CA LEU A 81 16.10 -1.25 6.48
C LEU A 81 16.77 0.12 6.58
N LEU A 82 16.07 1.19 6.20
CA LEU A 82 16.51 2.57 6.39
C LEU A 82 16.46 3.04 7.86
N GLY A 83 16.14 2.15 8.79
CA GLY A 83 16.06 2.46 10.22
C GLY A 83 14.72 3.04 10.67
N GLY A 84 13.72 3.03 9.78
CA GLY A 84 12.37 3.47 10.11
C GLY A 84 11.74 2.55 11.14
N LYS A 85 11.13 3.14 12.18
CA LYS A 85 10.36 2.42 13.19
C LYS A 85 8.90 2.80 13.04
N SER A 86 8.10 1.86 12.53
CA SER A 86 6.66 2.10 12.42
C SER A 86 6.05 2.29 13.80
N GLN A 87 5.36 3.41 13.98
CA GLN A 87 4.57 3.66 15.19
C GLN A 87 3.39 2.69 15.35
N PHE A 88 2.98 2.02 14.27
CA PHE A 88 1.84 1.09 14.25
C PHE A 88 2.24 -0.38 14.52
N GLY A 89 3.47 -0.62 14.98
CA GLY A 89 3.92 -1.96 15.38
C GLY A 89 4.33 -2.85 14.20
N LEU A 90 4.68 -2.25 13.06
CA LEU A 90 5.30 -2.93 11.92
C LEU A 90 6.84 -2.94 11.99
N SER A 91 7.40 -2.78 13.19
CA SER A 91 8.83 -2.87 13.47
C SER A 91 9.27 -4.33 13.60
N PHE A 92 10.51 -4.67 13.26
CA PHE A 92 11.05 -6.04 13.42
C PHE A 92 11.00 -6.58 14.85
N ASP A 93 10.95 -5.70 15.84
CA ASP A 93 10.81 -6.04 17.27
C ASP A 93 9.37 -6.39 17.68
N SER A 94 8.39 -6.14 16.80
CA SER A 94 6.99 -6.43 17.09
C SER A 94 6.63 -7.86 16.67
N PRO A 95 6.08 -8.70 17.57
CA PRO A 95 5.60 -10.03 17.19
C PRO A 95 4.49 -9.98 16.13
N ILE A 96 3.78 -8.85 16.04
CA ILE A 96 2.73 -8.60 15.05
C ILE A 96 3.31 -8.58 13.62
N PHE A 97 4.55 -8.10 13.44
CA PHE A 97 5.24 -8.07 12.16
C PHE A 97 5.27 -9.44 11.49
N TYR A 98 5.73 -10.45 12.24
CA TYR A 98 5.92 -11.81 11.72
C TYR A 98 4.59 -12.47 11.36
N ILE A 99 3.53 -12.20 12.13
CA ILE A 99 2.18 -12.70 11.84
C ILE A 99 1.66 -12.12 10.52
N ILE A 100 1.82 -10.81 10.31
CA ILE A 100 1.39 -10.14 9.07
C ILE A 100 2.17 -10.67 7.86
N VAL A 101 3.49 -10.81 7.98
CA VAL A 101 4.34 -11.37 6.92
C VAL A 101 3.93 -12.80 6.58
N LEU A 102 3.64 -13.63 7.60
CA LEU A 102 3.19 -15.01 7.41
C LEU A 102 1.83 -15.07 6.70
N LEU A 103 0.87 -14.24 7.12
CA LEU A 103 -0.45 -14.16 6.47
C LEU A 103 -0.34 -13.70 5.01
N LEU A 104 0.46 -12.67 4.74
CA LEU A 104 0.72 -12.19 3.36
C LEU A 104 1.39 -13.26 2.51
N GLY A 105 2.37 -13.99 3.07
CA GLY A 105 3.02 -15.11 2.39
C GLY A 105 2.03 -16.23 2.05
N LEU A 106 1.16 -16.60 2.99
CA LEU A 106 0.12 -17.60 2.75
C LEU A 106 -0.88 -17.15 1.68
N ASP A 107 -1.25 -15.88 1.67
CA ASP A 107 -2.20 -15.35 0.69
C ASP A 107 -1.60 -15.30 -0.72
N LEU A 108 -0.32 -14.91 -0.85
CA LEU A 108 0.42 -14.99 -2.10
C LEU A 108 0.57 -16.44 -2.59
N LEU A 109 0.86 -17.38 -1.70
CA LEU A 109 0.91 -18.81 -2.03
C LEU A 109 -0.45 -19.34 -2.50
N ARG A 110 -1.54 -18.89 -1.87
CA ARG A 110 -2.91 -19.23 -2.27
C ARG A 110 -3.24 -18.71 -3.67
N ILE A 111 -2.89 -17.45 -3.96
CA ILE A 111 -3.05 -16.84 -5.29
C ILE A 111 -2.22 -17.59 -6.33
N TYR A 112 -0.97 -17.95 -6.03
CA TYR A 112 -0.11 -18.73 -6.91
C TYR A 112 -0.66 -20.14 -7.18
N ARG A 113 -1.20 -20.81 -6.15
CA ARG A 113 -1.86 -22.11 -6.34
C ARG A 113 -3.10 -21.99 -7.21
N GLN A 114 -3.94 -20.97 -7.00
CA GLN A 114 -5.13 -20.74 -7.81
C GLN A 114 -4.80 -20.41 -9.27
N SER A 115 -3.76 -19.61 -9.54
CA SER A 115 -3.35 -19.33 -10.91
C SER A 115 -2.81 -20.57 -11.64
N LYS A 116 -2.12 -21.48 -10.92
CA LYS A 116 -1.64 -22.74 -11.49
C LYS A 116 -2.77 -23.73 -11.80
N LEU A 117 -3.87 -23.68 -11.06
CA LEU A 117 -5.07 -24.50 -11.32
C LEU A 117 -5.85 -23.99 -12.53
N GLU A 118 -5.98 -22.68 -12.69
CA GLU A 118 -6.63 -22.06 -13.86
C GLU A 118 -5.85 -22.26 -15.17
N GLN A 119 -4.53 -22.47 -15.11
CA GLN A 119 -3.71 -22.78 -16.30
C GLN A 119 -3.80 -24.23 -16.78
N LYS A 120 -4.43 -25.12 -16.00
CA LYS A 120 -4.58 -26.55 -16.33
C LYS A 120 -5.94 -26.93 -16.92
N GLN A 121 -6.87 -25.98 -17.02
CA GLN A 121 -8.13 -26.10 -17.76
C GLN A 121 -7.99 -25.45 -19.14
#